data_AF-A0A3N5I1F6-F1
#
_entry.id   AF-A0A3N5I1F6-F1
#
_cell.length_a   1.000
_cell.length_b   1.000
_cell.length_c   1.000
_cell.angle_alpha   90.00
_cell.angle_beta   90.00
_cell.angle_gamma   90.00
#
_symmetry.space_group_name_H-M   'P 1'
#
loop_
_entity.id
_entity.type
_entity.pdbx_description
1 polymer ?
#
loop_
_entity_poly.entity_id
_entity_poly.type
_entity_poly.pdbx_seq_one_letter_code
_entity_poly.pdbx_strand_id
1 'polypeptide(L)'
;MNERVNERVMTDDDDASLLVGVDGGGTKTVAVIGRRAADGQIECLSYGIAGPANIQTVSAEQAWGQCSLAIDRAFAALGNTPDRIDAIAFAMAGEGSPPHRQAFIAEVERSGRVGRMIISHDARPLI
;
A
#
# COMPACT_ATOMS: atom_id res chain seq x y z
N MET A 1 -38.86 -25.02 -4.83
CA MET A 1 -38.25 -23.72 -5.19
C MET A 1 -37.74 -23.15 -3.88
N ASN A 2 -36.48 -23.44 -3.50
CA ASN A 2 -35.29 -22.60 -3.79
C ASN A 2 -35.63 -21.13 -3.53
N GLU A 3 -35.05 -20.47 -2.53
CA GLU A 3 -33.66 -20.02 -2.56
C GLU A 3 -32.93 -20.16 -1.22
N ARG A 4 -31.74 -20.78 -1.25
CA ARG A 4 -30.77 -20.72 -0.15
C ARG A 4 -30.17 -19.32 -0.16
N VAL A 5 -30.53 -18.52 0.85
CA VAL A 5 -29.78 -17.31 1.18
C VAL A 5 -28.40 -17.79 1.65
N ASN A 6 -27.36 -17.58 0.82
CA ASN A 6 -25.97 -17.77 1.22
C ASN A 6 -25.65 -16.68 2.24
N GLU A 7 -25.96 -16.97 3.51
CA GLU A 7 -25.43 -16.25 4.65
C GLU A 7 -23.93 -16.53 4.68
N ARG A 8 -23.16 -15.60 4.11
CA ARG A 8 -21.70 -15.65 4.18
C ARG A 8 -21.37 -15.40 5.65
N VAL A 9 -21.17 -16.48 6.39
CA VAL A 9 -20.67 -16.45 7.77
C VAL A 9 -19.36 -15.68 7.73
N MET A 10 -19.39 -14.41 8.15
CA MET A 10 -18.20 -13.63 8.50
C MET A 10 -17.62 -14.32 9.72
N THR A 11 -16.64 -15.20 9.50
CA THR A 11 -15.83 -15.80 10.56
C THR A 11 -14.84 -14.74 11.05
N ASP A 12 -14.62 -14.67 12.36
CA ASP A 12 -13.74 -13.76 13.13
C ASP A 12 -12.27 -13.59 12.63
N ASP A 13 -11.89 -14.11 11.47
CA ASP A 13 -10.64 -13.83 10.77
C ASP A 13 -10.66 -12.48 10.00
N ASP A 14 -11.81 -11.81 9.90
CA ASP A 14 -12.01 -10.57 9.11
C ASP A 14 -11.36 -9.30 9.71
N ASP A 15 -10.80 -9.37 10.92
CA ASP A 15 -10.03 -8.27 11.53
C ASP A 15 -8.50 -8.49 11.43
N ALA A 16 -8.07 -9.39 10.54
CA ALA A 16 -6.67 -9.51 10.18
C ALA A 16 -6.25 -8.27 9.37
N SER A 17 -5.90 -7.20 10.08
CA SER A 17 -5.53 -5.90 9.53
C SER A 17 -4.54 -6.08 8.37
N LEU A 18 -4.99 -5.78 7.15
CA LEU A 18 -4.14 -5.86 5.97
C LEU A 18 -3.03 -4.81 6.08
N LEU A 19 -1.81 -5.26 5.84
CA LEU A 19 -0.63 -4.41 5.81
C LEU A 19 -0.32 -4.05 4.36
N VAL A 20 -0.10 -2.77 4.09
CA VAL A 20 0.33 -2.30 2.77
C VAL A 20 1.76 -1.82 2.85
N GLY A 21 2.64 -2.39 2.05
CA GLY A 21 4.03 -1.94 1.88
C GLY A 21 4.25 -1.42 0.47
N VAL A 22 4.94 -0.30 0.29
CA VAL A 22 5.25 0.28 -1.02
C VAL A 22 6.73 0.61 -1.11
N ASP A 23 7.39 0.12 -2.16
CA ASP A 23 8.76 0.47 -2.56
C ASP A 23 8.71 1.32 -3.82
N GLY A 24 8.96 2.62 -3.68
CA GLY A 24 8.98 3.60 -4.75
C GLY A 24 10.40 3.87 -5.23
N GLY A 25 10.82 3.24 -6.32
CA GLY A 25 12.15 3.38 -6.90
C GLY A 25 12.23 4.32 -8.10
N GLY A 26 13.44 4.44 -8.67
CA GLY A 26 13.71 5.25 -9.86
C GLY A 26 13.20 4.67 -11.19
N THR A 27 12.88 3.37 -11.24
CA THR A 27 12.41 2.70 -12.47
C THR A 27 11.00 2.13 -12.34
N LYS A 28 10.62 1.69 -11.15
CA LYS A 28 9.33 1.08 -10.86
C LYS A 28 8.93 1.33 -9.41
N THR A 29 7.64 1.18 -9.16
CA THR A 29 7.05 1.15 -7.82
C THR A 29 6.43 -0.21 -7.60
N VAL A 30 6.63 -0.81 -6.43
CA VAL A 30 6.04 -2.10 -6.05
C VAL A 30 5.20 -1.91 -4.79
N ALA A 31 3.93 -2.29 -4.84
CA ALA A 31 3.08 -2.39 -3.66
C ALA A 31 2.87 -3.86 -3.29
N VAL A 32 2.85 -4.18 -2.01
CA VAL A 32 2.60 -5.51 -1.47
C VAL A 32 1.47 -5.41 -0.46
N ILE A 33 0.49 -6.31 -0.57
CA ILE A 33 -0.53 -6.53 0.45
C ILE A 33 -0.11 -7.76 1.25
N GLY A 34 0.04 -7.58 2.55
CA GLY A 34 0.37 -8.64 3.48
C GLY A 34 -0.64 -8.75 4.60
N ARG A 35 -0.56 -9.85 5.33
CA ARG A 35 -1.30 -10.08 6.57
C ARG A 35 -0.34 -10.62 7.61
N ARG A 36 -0.50 -10.19 8.86
CA ARG A 36 0.24 -10.77 9.98
C ARG A 36 -0.38 -12.12 10.35
N ALA A 37 0.38 -13.20 10.18
CA ALA A 37 -0.01 -14.53 10.61
C ALA A 37 0.08 -14.66 12.14
N ALA A 38 -0.52 -15.73 12.68
CA ALA A 38 -0.57 -15.97 14.13
C ALA A 38 0.81 -16.18 14.77
N ASP A 39 1.80 -16.63 13.99
CA ASP A 39 3.20 -16.77 14.40
C ASP A 39 3.98 -15.43 14.36
N GLY A 40 3.31 -14.35 13.98
CA GLY A 40 3.86 -13.01 13.88
C GLY A 40 4.61 -12.71 12.57
N GLN A 41 4.75 -13.68 11.66
CA GLN A 41 5.31 -13.46 10.32
C GLN A 41 4.32 -12.69 9.44
N ILE A 42 4.84 -11.98 8.43
CA ILE A 42 3.98 -11.35 7.41
C ILE A 42 3.88 -12.28 6.21
N GLU A 43 2.65 -12.74 5.96
CA GLU A 43 2.30 -13.47 4.76
C GLU A 43 2.01 -12.46 3.64
N CYS A 44 2.73 -12.56 2.52
CA CYS A 44 2.43 -11.80 1.30
C CYS A 44 1.22 -12.41 0.59
N LEU A 45 0.15 -11.64 0.47
CA LEU A 45 -1.09 -12.06 -0.19
C LEU A 45 -1.09 -11.70 -1.68
N SER A 46 -0.61 -10.51 -2.02
CA SER A 46 -0.53 -10.05 -3.40
C SER A 46 0.48 -8.91 -3.57
N TYR A 47 0.78 -8.58 -4.83
CA TYR A 47 1.60 -7.43 -5.16
C TYR A 47 1.12 -6.75 -6.45
N GLY A 48 1.49 -5.49 -6.61
CA GLY A 48 1.22 -4.68 -7.79
C GLY A 48 2.44 -3.85 -8.16
N ILE A 49 2.61 -3.61 -9.45
CA ILE A 49 3.77 -2.88 -9.99
C ILE A 49 3.27 -1.68 -10.79
N ALA A 50 3.92 -0.53 -10.66
CA ALA A 50 3.68 0.67 -11.45
C ALA A 50 4.99 1.34 -11.88
N GLY A 51 4.89 2.53 -12.49
CA GLY A 51 6.02 3.33 -12.95
C GLY A 51 6.86 3.91 -11.81
N PRO A 52 7.85 4.76 -12.13
CA PRO A 52 8.80 5.29 -11.16
C PRO A 52 8.14 6.27 -10.17
N ALA A 53 8.58 6.26 -8.92
CA ALA A 53 8.10 7.16 -7.86
C ALA A 53 9.23 7.80 -7.04
N ASN A 54 10.43 7.89 -7.61
CA ASN A 54 11.55 8.59 -6.96
C ASN A 54 11.23 10.08 -6.79
N ILE A 55 10.97 10.48 -5.55
CA ILE A 55 10.49 11.82 -5.16
C ILE A 55 11.52 12.94 -5.37
N GLN A 56 12.77 12.62 -5.71
CA GLN A 56 13.77 13.61 -6.14
C GLN A 56 13.70 13.90 -7.65
N THR A 57 13.05 13.04 -8.42
CA THR A 57 13.02 13.09 -9.90
C THR A 57 11.64 13.41 -10.46
N VAL A 58 10.58 13.17 -9.70
CA VAL A 58 9.19 13.45 -10.08
C VAL A 58 8.48 14.28 -9.01
N SER A 59 7.34 14.89 -9.35
CA SER A 59 6.55 15.62 -8.35
C SER A 59 5.92 14.68 -7.31
N ALA A 60 5.56 15.21 -6.14
CA ALA A 60 4.87 14.46 -5.10
C ALA A 60 3.55 13.82 -5.61
N GLU A 61 2.78 14.55 -6.41
CA GLU A 61 1.56 14.06 -7.06
C GLU A 61 1.83 12.89 -8.01
N GLN A 62 2.88 12.99 -8.84
CA GLN A 62 3.26 11.91 -9.75
C GLN A 62 3.72 10.66 -8.99
N ALA A 63 4.55 10.84 -7.95
CA ALA A 63 5.00 9.75 -7.10
C ALA A 63 3.80 9.06 -6.43
N TRP A 64 2.89 9.84 -5.82
CA TRP A 64 1.70 9.30 -5.19
C TRP A 64 0.77 8.60 -6.19
N GLY A 65 0.62 9.14 -7.39
CA GLY A 65 -0.14 8.49 -8.47
C GLY A 65 0.40 7.11 -8.83
N GLN A 66 1.73 6.94 -8.90
CA GLN A 66 2.35 5.63 -9.15
C GLN A 66 2.22 4.69 -7.95
N CYS A 67 2.38 5.19 -6.72
CA CYS A 67 2.12 4.40 -5.51
C CYS A 67 0.66 3.91 -5.48
N SER A 68 -0.30 4.80 -5.70
CA SER A 68 -1.73 4.48 -5.75
C SER A 68 -2.02 3.43 -6.82
N LEU A 69 -1.47 3.57 -8.02
CA LEU A 69 -1.66 2.60 -9.09
C LEU A 69 -1.07 1.22 -8.74
N ALA A 70 0.10 1.18 -8.10
CA ALA A 70 0.68 -0.08 -7.65
C ALA A 70 -0.21 -0.74 -6.59
N ILE A 71 -0.73 0.04 -5.64
CA ILE A 71 -1.66 -0.43 -4.61
C ILE A 71 -2.95 -0.98 -5.23
N ASP A 72 -3.55 -0.25 -6.17
CA ASP A 72 -4.78 -0.67 -6.87
C ASP A 72 -4.58 -2.01 -7.57
N ARG A 73 -3.42 -2.18 -8.24
CA ARG A 73 -3.07 -3.45 -8.90
C ARG A 73 -2.89 -4.59 -7.91
N ALA A 74 -2.31 -4.31 -6.73
CA ALA A 74 -2.12 -5.32 -5.69
C ALA A 74 -3.47 -5.77 -5.11
N PHE A 75 -4.38 -4.84 -4.83
CA PHE A 75 -5.72 -5.17 -4.35
C PHE A 75 -6.58 -5.84 -5.43
N ALA A 76 -6.51 -5.39 -6.69
CA ALA A 76 -7.24 -6.00 -7.79
C ALA A 76 -6.88 -7.49 -7.96
N ALA A 77 -5.63 -7.90 -7.67
CA ALA A 77 -5.22 -9.30 -7.66
C ALA A 77 -5.90 -10.13 -6.55
N LEU A 78 -6.39 -9.50 -5.49
CA LEU A 78 -7.22 -10.10 -4.43
C LEU A 78 -8.72 -10.04 -4.74
N GLY A 79 -9.12 -9.45 -5.87
CA GLY A 79 -10.53 -9.29 -6.24
C GLY A 79 -11.28 -8.21 -5.43
N ASN A 80 -10.55 -7.32 -4.76
CA ASN A 80 -11.11 -6.19 -4.00
C ASN A 80 -10.35 -4.90 -4.36
N THR A 81 -10.89 -3.72 -4.05
CA THR A 81 -10.15 -2.45 -4.11
C THR A 81 -10.73 -1.53 -3.05
N PRO A 82 -10.10 -1.43 -1.87
CA PRO A 82 -10.66 -0.63 -0.80
C PRO A 82 -10.52 0.86 -1.10
N ASP A 83 -11.55 1.62 -0.72
CA ASP A 83 -11.55 3.08 -0.81
C ASP A 83 -10.58 3.72 0.20
N ARG A 84 -10.26 3.01 1.29
CA ARG A 84 -9.39 3.48 2.37
C ARG A 84 -8.43 2.39 2.86
N ILE A 85 -7.21 2.81 3.19
CA ILE A 85 -6.14 1.98 3.73
C ILE A 85 -5.82 2.45 5.14
N ASP A 86 -5.94 1.57 6.14
CA ASP A 86 -5.76 1.98 7.54
C ASP A 86 -4.30 2.27 7.88
N ALA A 87 -3.37 1.47 7.36
CA ALA A 87 -1.95 1.65 7.57
C ALA A 87 -1.12 1.27 6.33
N ILE A 88 -0.12 2.08 6.02
CA ILE A 88 0.82 1.84 4.92
C ILE A 88 2.26 2.17 5.34
N ALA A 89 3.22 1.38 4.86
CA ALA A 89 4.64 1.65 4.98
C ALA A 89 5.23 1.97 3.60
N PHE A 90 5.89 3.11 3.46
CA PHE A 90 6.60 3.52 2.25
C PHE A 90 8.11 3.40 2.45
N ALA A 91 8.78 2.79 1.49
CA ALA A 91 10.21 2.86 1.25
C ALA A 91 10.43 3.63 -0.05
N MET A 92 10.76 4.92 0.04
CA MET A 92 10.85 5.80 -1.13
C MET A 92 12.31 6.14 -1.42
N ALA A 93 12.75 5.86 -2.65
CA ALA A 93 14.04 6.34 -3.13
C ALA A 93 14.07 7.87 -3.08
N GLY A 94 15.14 8.42 -2.48
CA GLY A 94 15.36 9.86 -2.39
C GLY A 94 14.80 10.55 -1.14
N GLU A 95 14.31 9.79 -0.16
CA GLU A 95 13.74 10.27 1.11
C GLU A 95 14.71 11.07 2.01
N GLY A 96 16.03 10.96 1.77
CA GLY A 96 17.05 11.75 2.46
C GLY A 96 17.00 13.27 2.21
N SER A 97 16.03 13.77 1.43
CA SER A 97 15.77 15.19 1.23
C SER A 97 14.50 15.62 1.99
N PRO A 98 14.61 16.33 3.13
CA PRO A 98 13.46 16.70 3.96
C PRO A 98 12.32 17.43 3.20
N PRO A 99 12.59 18.36 2.24
CA PRO A 99 11.53 19.02 1.49
C PRO A 99 10.71 18.08 0.60
N HIS A 100 11.37 17.16 -0.11
CA HIS A 100 10.68 16.20 -1.00
C HIS A 100 9.85 15.21 -0.19
N ARG A 101 10.38 14.73 0.93
CA ARG A 101 9.66 13.88 1.87
C ARG A 101 8.40 14.56 2.40
N GLN A 102 8.51 15.82 2.83
CA GLN A 102 7.37 16.57 3.36
C GLN A 102 6.31 16.84 2.30
N ALA A 103 6.72 17.18 1.06
CA ALA A 103 5.80 17.35 -0.06
C ALA A 103 5.05 16.05 -0.38
N PHE A 104 5.74 14.90 -0.34
CA PHE A 104 5.11 13.60 -0.53
C PHE A 104 4.12 13.26 0.58
N ILE A 105 4.48 13.46 1.86
CA ILE A 105 3.56 13.26 2.99
C ILE A 105 2.29 14.11 2.82
N ALA A 106 2.45 15.40 2.55
CA ALA A 106 1.33 16.30 2.37
C ALA A 106 0.40 15.85 1.23
N GLU A 107 0.97 15.32 0.16
CA GLU A 107 0.19 14.80 -0.97
C GLU A 107 -0.59 13.53 -0.59
N VAL A 108 0.04 12.59 0.13
CA VAL A 108 -0.64 11.38 0.62
C VAL A 108 -1.76 11.75 1.60
N GLU A 109 -1.52 12.68 2.52
CA GLU A 109 -2.53 13.17 3.46
C GLU A 109 -3.70 13.84 2.74
N ARG A 110 -3.41 14.69 1.75
CA ARG A 110 -4.41 15.37 0.92
C ARG A 110 -5.33 14.41 0.18
N SER A 111 -4.84 13.21 -0.16
CA SER A 111 -5.65 12.19 -0.84
C SER A 111 -6.80 11.65 0.03
N GLY A 112 -6.69 11.72 1.37
CA GLY A 112 -7.65 11.14 2.31
C GLY A 112 -7.72 9.60 2.29
N ARG A 113 -6.92 8.93 1.45
CA ARG A 113 -6.97 7.49 1.19
C ARG A 113 -6.28 6.66 2.28
N VAL A 114 -5.36 7.27 3.02
CA VAL A 114 -4.49 6.60 3.99
C VAL A 114 -4.76 7.12 5.40
N GLY A 115 -5.06 6.23 6.33
CA GLY A 115 -5.29 6.56 7.73
C GLY A 115 -4.00 6.83 8.52
N ARG A 116 -3.01 5.94 8.40
CA ARG A 116 -1.70 6.05 9.04
C ARG A 116 -0.61 5.69 8.03
N MET A 117 0.48 6.45 8.03
CA MET A 117 1.63 6.15 7.17
C MET A 117 2.94 6.13 7.96
N ILE A 118 3.82 5.21 7.58
CA ILE A 118 5.21 5.16 8.01
C ILE A 118 6.06 5.34 6.77
N ILE A 119 7.07 6.21 6.82
CA ILE A 119 8.03 6.39 5.73
C ILE A 119 9.41 6.04 6.27
N SER A 120 10.09 5.11 5.59
CA SER A 120 11.42 4.62 5.93
C SER A 120 12.40 4.76 4.76
N HIS A 121 13.68 4.88 5.10
CA HIS A 121 14.79 5.21 4.20
C HIS A 121 15.19 4.07 3.25
N ASP A 122 14.97 2.81 3.65
CA ASP A 122 15.32 1.64 2.85
C ASP A 122 14.63 0.42 3.49
N ALA A 123 13.52 -0.02 2.93
CA ALA A 123 12.91 -1.28 3.32
C ALA A 123 12.57 -2.03 2.04
N ARG A 124 13.03 -3.28 1.93
CA ARG A 124 12.27 -4.25 1.14
C ARG A 124 10.92 -4.35 1.85
N PRO A 125 9.80 -3.97 1.23
CA PRO A 125 8.51 -4.03 1.87
C PRO A 125 8.16 -5.51 1.96
N LEU A 126 8.48 -6.11 3.11
CA LEU A 126 8.10 -7.41 3.66
C LEU A 126 9.17 -7.71 4.74
N ILE A 127 8.95 -7.21 5.97
CA ILE A 127 9.48 -7.86 7.19
C ILE A 127 8.50 -8.95 7.57
#